data_AF-A0A3D4SXH7-F1
#
_entry.id   AF-A0A3D4SXH7-F1
#
_cell.length_a   1.000
_cell.length_b   1.000
_cell.length_c   1.000
_cell.angle_alpha   90.00
_cell.angle_beta   90.00
_cell.angle_gamma   90.00
#
_symmetry.space_group_name_H-M   'P 1'
#
loop_
_entity.id
_entity.type
_entity.pdbx_description
1 polymer ?
#
loop_
_entity_poly.entity_id
_entity_poly.type
_entity_poly.pdbx_seq_one_letter_code
_entity_poly.pdbx_strand_id
1 'polypeptide(L)'
;FANGGQTIIDQYISSGEAKWGQLSNLILLLPHGYEGMGPDHSSARIERFLQMAAEGSMTIAQPSTPANHFHLLRRHALGTMRRPLVVFTPKSMLR
;
A
#
# COMPACT_ATOMS: atom_id res chain seq x y z
N PHE A 1 11.88 -3.21 2.92
CA PHE A 1 12.36 -2.04 3.68
C PHE A 1 11.29 -1.23 4.41
N ALA A 2 10.00 -1.31 4.04
CA ALA A 2 8.94 -0.53 4.71
C ALA A 2 8.85 -0.75 6.24
N ASN A 3 9.33 -1.89 6.74
CA ASN A 3 9.45 -2.19 8.16
C ASN A 3 10.31 -1.19 8.96
N GLY A 4 11.23 -0.47 8.32
CA GLY A 4 11.95 0.64 8.99
C GLY A 4 11.03 1.79 9.42
N GLY A 5 9.88 1.94 8.77
CA GLY A 5 8.84 2.91 9.10
C GLY A 5 7.63 2.29 9.82
N GLN A 6 7.76 1.13 10.45
CA GLN A 6 6.62 0.38 11.00
C GLN A 6 5.80 1.20 12.01
N THR A 7 6.43 2.01 12.86
CA THR A 7 5.72 2.89 13.80
C THR A 7 4.80 3.88 13.08
N ILE A 8 5.22 4.43 11.93
CA ILE A 8 4.39 5.33 11.13
C ILE A 8 3.21 4.56 10.52
N ILE A 9 3.46 3.35 10.02
CA ILE A 9 2.42 2.50 9.44
C ILE A 9 1.35 2.15 10.51
N ASP A 10 1.79 1.68 11.68
CA ASP A 10 0.89 1.17 12.73
C ASP A 10 0.12 2.28 13.45
N GLN A 11 0.83 3.37 13.80
CA GLN A 11 0.27 4.38 14.69
C GLN A 11 -0.43 5.51 13.95
N TYR A 12 -0.17 5.69 12.66
CA TYR A 12 -0.73 6.79 11.87
C TYR A 12 -1.46 6.30 10.62
N ILE A 13 -0.80 5.57 9.73
CA ILE A 13 -1.38 5.20 8.43
C ILE A 13 -2.58 4.26 8.61
N SER A 14 -2.48 3.25 9.47
CA SER A 14 -3.55 2.25 9.65
C SER A 14 -4.65 2.67 10.61
N SER A 15 -4.37 3.59 11.54
CA SER A 15 -5.24 3.87 12.69
C SER A 15 -5.56 5.34 12.93
N GLY A 16 -5.01 6.27 12.14
CA GLY A 16 -5.17 7.72 12.36
C GLY A 16 -6.60 8.22 12.22
N GLU A 17 -7.36 7.70 11.24
CA GLU A 17 -8.78 8.03 11.06
C GLU A 17 -9.60 7.57 12.28
N ALA A 18 -9.41 6.32 12.72
CA ALA A 18 -10.16 5.77 13.86
C ALA A 18 -9.81 6.44 15.20
N LYS A 19 -8.53 6.77 15.42
CA LYS A 19 -8.06 7.36 16.69
C LYS A 19 -8.38 8.85 16.81
N TRP A 20 -8.23 9.59 15.72
CA TRP A 20 -8.23 11.07 15.77
C TRP A 20 -9.08 11.73 14.68
N GLY A 21 -9.78 10.96 13.85
CA GLY A 21 -10.48 11.50 12.67
C GLY A 21 -9.53 12.09 11.61
N GLN A 22 -8.22 11.85 11.73
CA GLN A 22 -7.23 12.42 10.82
C GLN A 22 -7.19 11.60 9.53
N LEU A 23 -7.63 12.24 8.44
CA LEU A 23 -7.62 11.65 7.10
C LEU A 23 -6.26 11.79 6.44
N SER A 24 -5.91 10.84 5.56
CA SER A 24 -4.67 10.84 4.79
C SER A 24 -4.86 10.22 3.42
N ASN A 25 -4.27 10.83 2.40
CA ASN A 25 -4.21 10.30 1.02
C ASN A 25 -2.84 9.73 0.67
N LEU A 26 -2.01 9.40 1.65
CA LEU A 26 -0.68 8.87 1.38
C LEU A 26 -0.76 7.60 0.53
N ILE A 27 0.11 7.50 -0.47
CA ILE A 27 0.30 6.30 -1.29
C ILE A 27 1.64 5.66 -0.92
N LEU A 28 1.62 4.38 -0.57
CA LEU A 28 2.82 3.56 -0.39
C LEU A 28 3.01 2.66 -1.61
N LEU A 29 4.04 2.93 -2.41
CA LEU A 29 4.46 2.07 -3.52
C LEU A 29 5.54 1.12 -3.02
N LEU A 30 5.21 -0.16 -2.91
CA LEU A 30 6.07 -1.19 -2.31
C LEU A 30 6.45 -2.23 -3.37
N PRO A 31 7.66 -2.19 -3.95
CA PRO A 31 8.09 -3.20 -4.91
C PRO A 31 8.01 -4.61 -4.31
N HIS A 32 7.31 -5.50 -5.00
CA HIS A 32 7.01 -6.85 -4.54
C HIS A 32 7.11 -7.86 -5.68
N GLY A 33 7.67 -9.04 -5.40
CA GLY A 33 7.75 -10.15 -6.35
C GLY A 33 8.88 -11.12 -6.03
N TYR A 34 8.63 -12.42 -6.21
CA TYR A 34 9.60 -13.47 -5.96
C TYR A 34 10.42 -13.76 -7.23
N GLU A 35 11.62 -13.19 -7.30
CA GLU A 35 12.46 -13.16 -8.51
C GLU A 35 13.88 -13.71 -8.26
N GLY A 36 14.06 -14.52 -7.22
CA GLY A 36 15.35 -15.13 -6.88
C GLY A 36 16.38 -14.19 -6.22
N MET A 37 16.03 -12.93 -5.95
CA MET A 37 16.93 -11.91 -5.36
C MET A 37 17.11 -12.02 -3.83
N GLY A 38 16.69 -13.13 -3.23
CA GLY A 38 16.80 -13.36 -1.79
C GLY A 38 15.67 -12.77 -0.93
N PRO A 39 15.72 -12.99 0.40
CA PRO A 39 14.62 -12.72 1.32
C PRO A 39 14.25 -11.24 1.44
N ASP A 40 15.23 -10.33 1.41
CA ASP A 40 15.00 -8.89 1.62
C ASP A 40 14.60 -8.12 0.36
N HIS A 41 14.58 -8.79 -0.81
CA HIS A 41 14.21 -8.20 -2.10
C HIS A 41 13.00 -8.87 -2.76
N SER A 42 12.27 -9.71 -2.01
CA SER A 42 11.12 -10.48 -2.51
C SER A 42 9.78 -10.00 -1.97
N SER A 43 9.65 -9.88 -0.64
CA SER A 43 8.36 -9.62 0.01
C SER A 43 8.26 -8.21 0.58
N ALA A 44 7.12 -7.56 0.30
CA ALA A 44 6.70 -6.33 0.95
C ALA A 44 5.84 -6.58 2.21
N ARG A 45 5.71 -7.85 2.63
CA ARG A 45 4.89 -8.30 3.78
C ARG A 45 3.40 -7.97 3.60
N ILE A 46 2.82 -8.39 2.47
CA ILE A 46 1.40 -8.15 2.12
C ILE A 46 0.47 -8.55 3.27
N GLU A 47 0.75 -9.70 3.86
CA GLU A 47 0.01 -10.28 4.98
C GLU A 47 -0.13 -9.32 6.17
N ARG A 48 0.89 -8.49 6.43
CA ARG A 48 0.87 -7.54 7.54
C ARG A 48 -0.08 -6.38 7.26
N PHE A 49 -0.09 -5.85 6.04
CA PHE A 49 -1.02 -4.79 5.66
C PHE A 49 -2.47 -5.29 5.70
N LEU A 50 -2.71 -6.51 5.21
CA LEU A 50 -4.04 -7.14 5.30
C LEU A 50 -4.49 -7.35 6.75
N GLN A 51 -3.58 -7.78 7.63
CA GLN A 51 -3.89 -7.95 9.06
C GLN A 51 -4.26 -6.62 9.75
N MET A 52 -3.64 -5.51 9.35
CA MET A 52 -3.93 -4.18 9.91
C MET A 52 -5.17 -3.51 9.30
N ALA A 53 -5.67 -4.01 8.17
CA ALA A 53 -6.82 -3.43 7.49
C ALA A 53 -8.11 -3.77 8.24
N ALA A 54 -8.77 -2.75 8.77
CA ALA A 54 -10.07 -2.86 9.42
C ALA A 54 -10.92 -1.63 9.06
N GLU A 55 -12.24 -1.77 9.01
CA GLU A 55 -13.18 -0.65 8.77
C GLU A 55 -12.90 0.16 7.49
N GLY A 56 -12.22 -0.48 6.53
CA GLY A 56 -11.77 0.15 5.30
C GLY A 56 -10.70 1.22 5.50
N SER A 57 -9.95 1.20 6.60
CA SER A 57 -8.93 2.20 6.99
C SER A 57 -7.90 2.50 5.91
N MET A 58 -7.68 1.57 4.98
CA MET A 58 -6.82 1.73 3.82
C MET A 58 -7.32 0.91 2.63
N THR A 59 -6.94 1.31 1.42
CA THR A 59 -7.04 0.46 0.23
C THR A 59 -5.74 -0.29 0.02
N ILE A 60 -5.81 -1.59 -0.23
CA ILE A 60 -4.64 -2.43 -0.52
C ILE A 60 -4.82 -3.04 -1.91
N ALA A 61 -3.82 -2.92 -2.78
CA ALA A 61 -3.90 -3.38 -4.16
C ALA A 61 -2.57 -3.95 -4.68
N GLN A 62 -2.67 -4.89 -5.62
CA GLN A 62 -1.56 -5.43 -6.40
C GLN A 62 -1.94 -5.48 -7.88
N PRO A 63 -1.85 -4.35 -8.61
CA PRO A 63 -2.21 -4.29 -10.03
C PRO A 63 -1.27 -5.16 -10.87
N SER A 64 -1.84 -5.87 -11.86
CA SER A 64 -1.09 -6.70 -12.80
C SER A 64 -0.93 -6.08 -14.20
N THR A 65 -1.61 -4.97 -14.48
CA THR A 65 -1.55 -4.27 -15.77
C THR A 65 -1.26 -2.79 -15.59
N PRO A 66 -0.54 -2.14 -16.54
CA PRO A 66 -0.30 -0.70 -16.51
C PRO A 66 -1.60 0.11 -16.47
N ALA A 67 -2.61 -0.32 -17.24
CA ALA A 67 -3.92 0.35 -17.29
C ALA A 67 -4.63 0.31 -15.91
N ASN A 68 -4.66 -0.83 -15.23
CA ASN A 68 -5.26 -0.91 -13.90
C ASN A 68 -4.49 -0.08 -12.87
N HIS A 69 -3.16 -0.02 -12.97
CA HIS A 69 -2.36 0.84 -12.09
C HIS A 69 -2.67 2.33 -12.33
N PHE A 70 -2.76 2.77 -13.60
CA PHE A 70 -3.17 4.12 -13.97
C PHE A 70 -4.56 4.48 -13.40
N HIS A 71 -5.55 3.61 -13.59
CA HIS A 71 -6.90 3.86 -13.08
C HIS A 71 -6.96 3.84 -11.56
N LEU A 72 -6.16 3.00 -10.89
CA LEU A 72 -6.06 2.98 -9.43
C LEU A 72 -5.56 4.32 -8.89
N LEU A 73 -4.48 4.87 -9.45
CA LEU A 73 -3.93 6.16 -9.03
C LEU A 73 -4.91 7.31 -9.29
N ARG A 74 -5.59 7.31 -10.45
CA ARG A 74 -6.62 8.31 -10.76
C ARG A 74 -7.80 8.23 -9.81
N ARG A 75 -8.28 7.03 -9.51
CA ARG A 75 -9.37 6.82 -8.53
C ARG A 75 -8.99 7.37 -7.16
N HIS A 76 -7.74 7.18 -6.73
CA HIS A 76 -7.25 7.71 -5.46
C HIS A 76 -7.14 9.24 -5.45
N ALA A 77 -6.60 9.84 -6.51
CA ALA A 77 -6.38 11.28 -6.60
C ALA A 77 -7.68 12.07 -6.80
N LEU A 78 -8.58 11.56 -7.66
CA LEU A 78 -9.81 12.23 -8.09
C LEU A 78 -11.05 11.77 -7.31
N GLY A 79 -10.94 10.70 -6.52
CA GLY A 79 -12.01 10.18 -5.69
C GLY A 79 -12.30 11.07 -4.48
N THR A 80 -13.49 10.86 -3.90
CA THR A 80 -13.93 11.56 -2.67
C THR A 80 -13.43 10.87 -1.40
N MET A 81 -13.08 9.59 -1.46
CA MET A 81 -12.56 8.83 -0.33
C MET A 81 -11.14 9.27 0.04
N ARG A 82 -10.94 9.64 1.30
CA ARG A 82 -9.67 10.18 1.81
C ARG A 82 -8.97 9.20 2.75
N ARG A 83 -8.47 8.09 2.20
CA ARG A 83 -7.82 7.01 2.96
C ARG A 83 -6.52 6.57 2.30
N PRO A 84 -5.52 6.08 3.05
CA PRO A 84 -4.26 5.63 2.47
C PRO A 84 -4.42 4.51 1.44
N LEU A 85 -3.49 4.47 0.48
CA LEU A 85 -3.40 3.43 -0.54
C LEU A 85 -2.05 2.72 -0.46
N VAL A 86 -2.08 1.40 -0.26
CA VAL A 86 -0.90 0.53 -0.31
C VAL A 86 -0.90 -0.23 -1.62
N VAL A 87 0.14 -0.06 -2.43
CA VAL A 87 0.28 -0.71 -3.73
C VAL A 87 1.52 -1.59 -3.74
N PHE A 88 1.31 -2.89 -3.94
CA PHE A 88 2.40 -3.82 -4.23
C PHE A 88 2.74 -3.70 -5.72
N THR A 89 3.85 -3.01 -5.99
CA THR A 89 4.26 -2.63 -7.34
C THR A 89 5.17 -3.68 -7.97
N PRO A 90 5.13 -3.86 -9.29
CA PRO A 90 5.98 -4.83 -9.97
C PRO A 90 7.45 -4.45 -9.93
N LYS A 91 8.32 -5.45 -10.11
CA LYS A 91 9.75 -5.28 -10.40
C LYS A 91 10.05 -5.71 -11.84
N SER A 92 10.15 -7.01 -12.11
CA SER A 92 10.40 -7.56 -13.45
C SER A 92 9.34 -7.18 -14.47
N MET A 93 8.05 -7.18 -14.11
CA MET A 93 6.93 -6.82 -15.02
C MET A 93 6.92 -5.35 -15.47
N LEU A 94 7.92 -4.55 -15.08
CA LEU A 94 8.13 -3.21 -15.66
C LEU A 94 8.67 -3.26 -17.08
N ARG A 95 9.13 -4.43 -17.56
CA ARG A 95 9.71 -4.63 -18.88
C ARG A 95 9.09 -5.84 -19.57
#